data_AF-A0A016SWV0-F1
#
_entry.id   AF-A0A016SWV0-F1
#
_cell.length_a   1.000
_cell.length_b   1.000
_cell.length_c   1.000
_cell.angle_alpha   90.00
_cell.angle_beta   90.00
_cell.angle_gamma   90.00
#
_symmetry.space_group_name_H-M   'P 1'
#
loop_
_entity.id
_entity.type
_entity.pdbx_description
1 polymer ?
#
loop_
_entity_poly.entity_id
_entity_poly.type
_entity_poly.pdbx_seq_one_letter_code
_entity_poly.pdbx_strand_id
1 'polypeptide(L)' 'MVLAELAIFPLLSVVFALLAVFIGYGIAVANDHVDPWLPFISDCGAIQPESSIFGQLLNIHAFFLITRRVFMQ' A
#
# COMPACT_ATOMS: atom_id res chain seq x y z
N MET A 1 18.11 4.17 21.89
CA MET A 1 18.09 4.76 20.53
C MET A 1 17.87 3.72 19.43
N VAL A 2 18.47 2.52 19.50
CA VAL A 2 18.31 1.43 18.49
C VAL A 2 16.85 0.98 18.24
N LEU A 3 15.99 0.95 19.27
CA LEU A 3 14.58 0.55 19.13
C LEU A 3 13.73 1.51 18.26
N ALA A 4 14.09 2.79 18.20
CA ALA A 4 13.36 3.77 17.39
C ALA A 4 13.64 3.58 15.89
N GLU A 5 14.88 3.27 15.53
CA GLU A 5 15.29 3.00 14.14
C GLU A 5 14.69 1.68 13.61
N LEU A 6 14.52 0.68 14.49
CA LEU A 6 13.92 -0.60 14.11
C LEU A 6 12.39 -0.50 13.93
N ALA A 7 11.74 0.45 14.63
CA ALA A 7 10.31 0.73 14.51
C ALA A 7 9.94 1.53 13.25
N ILE A 8 10.92 2.16 12.58
CA ILE A 8 10.71 2.86 11.31
C ILE A 8 10.29 1.91 10.19
N PHE A 9 10.86 0.70 10.12
CA PHE A 9 10.51 -0.27 9.07
C PHE A 9 9.03 -0.72 9.08
N PRO A 10 8.43 -1.14 10.21
CA PRO A 10 7.00 -1.45 10.25
C PRO A 10 6.14 -0.20 10.05
N LEU A 11 6.57 0.97 10.51
CA LEU A 11 5.83 2.22 10.30
C LEU A 11 5.74 2.56 8.80
N LEU A 12 6.88 2.54 8.09
CA LEU A 12 6.92 2.76 6.64
C LEU A 12 6.06 1.73 5.90
N SER A 13 6.14 0.46 6.28
CA SER A 13 5.30 -0.59 5.71
C SER A 13 3.81 -0.24 5.83
N VAL A 14 3.32 0.15 7.01
CA VAL A 14 1.91 0.54 7.21
C VAL A 14 1.56 1.78 6.38
N VAL A 15 2.44 2.79 6.33
CA VAL A 15 2.22 4.00 5.52
C VAL A 15 2.07 3.65 4.03
N PHE A 16 2.94 2.82 3.47
CA PHE A 16 2.84 2.41 2.06
C PHE A 16 1.60 1.55 1.77
N ALA A 17 1.16 0.71 2.72
CA ALA A 17 -0.11 -0.01 2.58
C ALA A 17 -1.31 0.94 2.57
N LEU A 18 -1.35 1.92 3.46
CA LEU A 18 -2.42 2.94 3.49
C LEU A 18 -2.40 3.77 2.21
N LEU A 19 -1.23 4.20 1.75
CA LEU A 19 -1.07 4.92 0.49
C LEU A 19 -1.57 4.07 -0.69
N ALA A 20 -1.27 2.77 -0.73
CA ALA A 20 -1.81 1.88 -1.77
C ALA A 20 -3.34 1.92 -1.81
N VAL A 21 -3.98 1.78 -0.64
CA VAL A 21 -5.45 1.80 -0.53
C VAL A 21 -6.02 3.16 -0.94
N PHE A 22 -5.54 4.27 -0.37
CA PHE A 22 -6.12 5.59 -0.63
C PHE A 22 -5.84 6.10 -2.04
N ILE A 23 -4.63 5.88 -2.57
CA ILE A 23 -4.27 6.31 -3.94
C ILE A 23 -4.98 5.43 -4.96
N GLY A 24 -4.98 4.10 -4.77
CA GLY A 24 -5.70 3.18 -5.64
C GLY A 24 -7.19 3.51 -5.69
N TYR A 25 -7.80 3.75 -4.52
CA TYR A 25 -9.19 4.16 -4.42
C TYR A 25 -9.46 5.52 -5.07
N GLY A 26 -8.63 6.54 -4.79
CA GLY A 26 -8.80 7.87 -5.36
C GLY A 26 -8.75 7.86 -6.89
N ILE A 27 -7.87 7.03 -7.48
CA ILE A 27 -7.78 6.88 -8.93
C ILE A 27 -8.98 6.10 -9.49
N ALA A 28 -9.40 5.02 -8.81
CA ALA A 28 -10.55 4.24 -9.23
C ALA A 28 -11.87 5.06 -9.22
N VAL A 29 -12.07 5.89 -8.20
CA VAL A 29 -13.21 6.83 -8.14
C VAL A 29 -13.09 7.94 -9.17
N ALA A 30 -11.89 8.50 -9.36
CA ALA A 30 -11.70 9.56 -10.35
C ALA A 30 -11.96 9.10 -11.80
N ASN A 31 -11.78 7.81 -12.07
CA ASN A 31 -12.07 7.19 -13.38
C ASN A 31 -13.45 6.52 -13.47
N ASP A 32 -14.32 6.69 -12.47
CA ASP A 32 -15.66 6.08 -12.43
C ASP A 32 -15.66 4.54 -12.50
N HIS A 33 -14.55 3.90 -12.06
CA HIS A 33 -14.42 2.44 -12.07
C HIS A 33 -15.10 1.78 -10.85
N VAL A 34 -15.31 2.53 -9.76
CA VAL A 34 -15.91 2.03 -8.52
C VAL A 34 -16.83 3.04 -7.87
N ASP A 35 -17.87 2.55 -7.20
CA ASP A 35 -18.79 3.38 -6.42
C ASP A 35 -18.09 4.05 -5.22
N PRO A 36 -18.26 5.36 -5.00
CA PRO A 36 -17.60 6.07 -3.91
C PRO A 36 -17.99 5.59 -2.50
N TRP A 37 -19.14 4.94 -2.35
CA TRP A 37 -19.76 4.70 -1.03
C TRP A 37 -19.19 3.50 -0.28
N LEU A 38 -18.91 2.37 -0.95
CA LEU A 38 -18.42 1.12 -0.34
C LEU A 38 -17.65 0.24 -1.38
N PRO A 39 -16.50 0.69 -1.88
CA PRO A 39 -15.75 -0.08 -2.87
C PRO A 39 -14.88 -1.14 -2.21
N PHE A 40 -14.64 -2.24 -2.93
CA PHE A 40 -13.75 -3.28 -2.45
C PHE A 40 -12.29 -2.93 -2.80
N ILE A 41 -11.37 -3.18 -1.86
CA ILE A 41 -9.92 -2.99 -2.09
C ILE A 41 -9.44 -3.83 -3.27
N SER A 42 -10.08 -4.96 -3.56
CA SER A 42 -9.79 -5.81 -4.71
C SER A 42 -9.96 -5.09 -6.06
N ASP A 43 -10.86 -4.11 -6.14
CA ASP A 43 -11.16 -3.41 -7.39
C ASP A 43 -10.01 -2.47 -7.81
N CYS A 44 -9.26 -1.95 -6.83
CA CYS A 44 -8.05 -1.17 -7.09
C CYS A 44 -6.96 -1.99 -7.83
N GLY A 45 -7.03 -3.32 -7.80
CA GLY A 45 -6.13 -4.22 -8.51
C GLY A 45 -6.65 -4.71 -9.86
N ALA A 46 -7.88 -4.37 -10.25
CA ALA A 46 -8.56 -4.99 -11.39
C ALA A 46 -8.27 -4.29 -12.73
N ILE A 47 -8.21 -2.96 -12.75
CA ILE A 47 -8.17 -2.17 -13.98
C ILE A 47 -6.91 -1.28 -13.98
N GLN A 48 -6.37 -1.02 -15.17
CA GLN A 48 -5.30 -0.03 -15.36
C GLN A 48 -5.93 1.35 -15.56
N PRO A 49 -5.37 2.44 -14.98
CA PRO A 49 -4.00 2.56 -14.44
C PRO A 49 -3.82 2.25 -12.94
N GLU A 50 -4.89 2.16 -12.15
CA GLU A 50 -4.84 2.03 -10.69
C GLU A 50 -4.15 0.75 -10.23
N SER A 51 -4.36 -0.37 -10.92
CA SER A 51 -3.73 -1.66 -10.61
C SER A 51 -2.21 -1.61 -10.63
N SER A 52 -1.62 -0.85 -11.57
CA SER A 52 -0.16 -0.73 -11.69
C SER A 52 0.42 0.05 -10.52
N ILE A 53 -0.22 1.16 -10.15
CA ILE A 53 0.20 2.03 -9.05
C ILE A 53 -0.01 1.34 -7.70
N PHE A 54 -1.18 0.71 -7.52
CA PHE A 54 -1.51 -0.11 -6.36
C PHE A 54 -0.48 -1.24 -6.16
N GLY A 55 -0.18 -1.98 -7.22
CA GLY A 55 0.82 -3.05 -7.19
C GLY A 55 2.23 -2.56 -6.85
N GLN A 56 2.65 -1.41 -7.39
CA GLN A 56 3.95 -0.82 -7.06
C GLN A 56 4.04 -0.41 -5.58
N LEU A 57 2.98 0.22 -5.05
CA LEU A 57 2.92 0.61 -3.64
C LEU A 57 2.92 -0.61 -2.71
N LEU A 58 2.21 -1.70 -3.09
CA LEU A 58 2.25 -2.96 -2.35
C LEU A 58 3.61 -3.66 -2.42
N ASN A 59 4.32 -3.60 -3.54
CA ASN A 59 5.68 -4.14 -3.65
C ASN A 59 6.64 -3.42 -2.70
N ILE A 60 6.52 -2.08 -2.58
CA ILE A 60 7.30 -1.29 -1.63
C ILE A 60 6.92 -1.63 -0.18
N HIS A 61 5.62 -1.80 0.10
CA HIS A 61 5.14 -2.28 1.40
C HIS A 61 5.76 -3.65 1.77
N ALA A 62 5.74 -4.61 0.83
CA ALA A 62 6.27 -5.95 1.02
C ALA A 62 7.78 -5.94 1.25
N PHE A 63 8.51 -5.07 0.55
CA PHE A 63 9.94 -4.85 0.78
C PHE A 63 10.21 -4.46 2.23
N PHE A 64 9.57 -3.40 2.74
CA PHE A 64 9.77 -2.95 4.13
C PHE A 64 9.35 -4.00 5.17
N LEU A 65 8.30 -4.78 4.88
CA LEU A 65 7.83 -5.85 5.76
C LEU A 65 8.84 -7.01 5.86
N ILE A 66 9.46 -7.39 4.74
CA ILE A 66 10.52 -8.42 4.70
C ILE A 66 11.80 -7.89 5.35
N THR A 67 12.21 -6.65 5.04
CA THR A 67 13.41 -6.04 5.64
C THR A 67 13.31 -6.02 7.17
N ARG A 68 12.14 -5.69 7.73
CA ARG A 68 11.91 -5.77 9.18
C ARG A 68 12.18 -7.17 9.75
N ARG A 69 11.78 -8.22 9.03
CA ARG A 69 12.00 -9.61 9.47
C ARG A 69 13.48 -9.98 9.47
N VAL A 70 14.23 -9.55 8.45
CA VAL A 70 15.68 -9.82 8.33
C VAL A 70 16.48 -9.11 9.43
N PHE A 71 16.14 -7.86 9.76
CA PHE A 71 16.85 -7.10 10.80
C PHE A 71 16.49 -7.49 12.25
N MET A 72 15.43 -8.28 12.47
CA MET A 72 15.08 -8.81 13.80
C MET A 72 15.52 -10.26 14.04
N GLN A 73 16.31 -10.84 13.13
CA GLN A 73 16.99 -12.12 13.30
C GLN A 73 18.38 -11.88 13.87
#